data_AF-A0A5B0DN00-F1
#
_entry.id   AF-A0A5B0DN00-F1
#
_cell.length_a   1.000
_cell.length_b   1.000
_cell.length_c   1.000
_cell.angle_alpha   90.00
_cell.angle_beta   90.00
_cell.angle_gamma   90.00
#
_symmetry.space_group_name_H-M   'P 1'
#
loop_
_entity.id
_entity.type
_entity.pdbx_description
1 polymer ?
#
loop_
_entity_poly.entity_id
_entity_poly.type
_entity_poly.pdbx_seq_one_letter_code
_entity_poly.pdbx_strand_id
1 'polypeptide(L)' 'MTLDVNKEELTILGIPFDNFSDFDTVWYAIGSSMIENYEPTVQDVIDLKTYVVNRRKELNIG' A
#
# COMPACT_ATOMS: atom_id res chain seq x y z
N MET A 1 11.02 10.23 -9.65
CA MET A 1 11.34 9.25 -8.60
C MET A 1 10.58 7.97 -8.91
N THR A 2 11.18 6.79 -8.69
CA THR A 2 10.51 5.51 -8.93
C THR A 2 10.22 4.88 -7.58
N LEU A 3 8.94 4.62 -7.28
CA LEU A 3 8.54 3.85 -6.10
C LEU A 3 9.05 2.41 -6.25
N ASP A 4 9.71 1.87 -5.23
CA ASP A 4 10.10 0.47 -5.21
C ASP A 4 8.85 -0.40 -4.99
N VAL A 5 8.47 -1.17 -6.01
CA VAL A 5 7.28 -2.01 -6.02
C VAL A 5 7.60 -3.34 -6.70
N ASN A 6 7.29 -4.44 -6.02
CA ASN A 6 7.32 -5.77 -6.61
C ASN A 6 5.89 -6.34 -6.63
N LYS A 7 5.33 -6.54 -7.83
CA LYS A 7 3.97 -7.08 -8.00
C LYS A 7 3.88 -8.60 -7.88
N GLU A 8 4.99 -9.31 -8.09
CA GLU A 8 5.03 -10.77 -7.95
C GLU A 8 5.06 -11.14 -6.46
N GLU A 9 5.89 -10.43 -5.68
CA GLU A 9 6.03 -10.62 -4.23
C GLU A 9 5.08 -9.73 -3.40
N LEU A 10 4.23 -8.93 -4.07
CA LEU A 10 3.30 -7.97 -3.46
C LEU A 10 3.98 -7.07 -2.41
N THR A 11 5.06 -6.39 -2.78
CA THR A 11 5.79 -5.48 -1.89
C THR A 11 5.79 -4.04 -2.37
N ILE A 12 5.73 -3.09 -1.42
CA ILE A 12 5.93 -1.65 -1.64
C ILE A 12 7.00 -1.20 -0.65
N LEU A 13 8.10 -0.61 -1.13
CA LEU A 13 9.27 -0.25 -0.31
C LEU A 13 9.77 -1.42 0.57
N GLY A 14 9.72 -2.66 0.04
CA GLY A 14 10.08 -3.88 0.76
C GLY A 14 9.06 -4.38 1.80
N ILE A 15 7.93 -3.68 2.00
CA ILE A 15 6.86 -4.11 2.90
C ILE A 15 5.93 -5.08 2.18
N PRO A 16 5.77 -6.33 2.64
CA PRO A 16 4.95 -7.32 1.98
C PRO A 16 3.47 -7.15 2.32
N PHE A 17 2.59 -7.59 1.41
CA PHE A 17 1.13 -7.63 1.58
C PHE A 17 0.61 -9.06 1.47
N ASP A 18 -0.40 -9.39 2.27
CA ASP A 18 -0.92 -10.77 2.36
C ASP A 18 -1.85 -11.13 1.18
N ASN A 19 -2.37 -10.13 0.47
CA ASN A 19 -3.25 -10.30 -0.68
C ASN A 19 -3.15 -9.11 -1.64
N PHE A 20 -3.53 -9.36 -2.89
CA PHE A 20 -3.46 -8.36 -3.96
C PHE A 20 -4.40 -7.17 -3.72
N SER A 21 -5.56 -7.37 -3.09
CA SER A 21 -6.54 -6.28 -2.86
C SER A 21 -5.99 -5.20 -1.93
N ASP A 22 -5.37 -5.60 -0.83
CA ASP A 22 -4.75 -4.67 0.13
C ASP A 22 -3.53 -3.99 -0.52
N PHE A 23 -2.73 -4.75 -1.28
CA PHE A 23 -1.60 -4.23 -2.05
C PHE A 23 -2.02 -3.16 -3.05
N ASP A 24 -2.98 -3.47 -3.92
CA ASP A 24 -3.45 -2.59 -5.01
C ASP A 24 -4.04 -1.29 -4.46
N THR A 25 -4.79 -1.38 -3.36
CA THR A 25 -5.37 -0.22 -2.68
C THR A 25 -4.28 0.73 -2.16
N VAL A 26 -3.27 0.21 -1.47
CA VAL A 26 -2.18 1.04 -0.93
C VAL A 26 -1.27 1.56 -2.05
N TRP A 27 -0.99 0.73 -3.06
CA TRP A 27 -0.20 1.13 -4.22
C TRP A 27 -0.86 2.29 -4.99
N TYR A 28 -2.17 2.23 -5.19
CA TYR A 28 -2.93 3.31 -5.82
C TYR A 28 -2.89 4.60 -5.00
N ALA A 29 -3.14 4.51 -3.68
CA ALA A 29 -3.12 5.67 -2.79
C ALA A 29 -1.75 6.38 -2.82
N ILE A 30 -0.66 5.63 -2.66
CA ILE A 30 0.70 6.19 -2.72
C ILE A 30 1.00 6.76 -4.11
N GLY A 31 0.67 6.02 -5.16
CA GLY A 31 0.89 6.45 -6.54
C GLY A 31 0.21 7.77 -6.87
N SER A 32 -1.01 7.99 -6.36
CA SER A 32 -1.72 9.26 -6.51
C SER A 32 -1.03 10.41 -5.78
N SER A 33 -0.58 10.21 -4.53
CA SER A 33 0.12 11.24 -3.76
C SER A 33 1.46 11.63 -4.38
N MET A 34 2.17 10.68 -5.01
CA MET A 34 3.46 10.97 -5.67
C MET A 34 3.34 11.94 -6.86
N ILE A 35 2.17 12.00 -7.51
CA ILE A 35 1.89 13.00 -8.57
C ILE A 35 1.90 14.42 -7.98
N GLU A 36 1.62 14.56 -6.68
CA GLU A 36 1.62 15.82 -5.93
C GLU A 36 3.00 16.16 -5.33
N ASN A 37 4.07 15.55 -5.84
CA ASN A 37 5.45 15.64 -5.32
C ASN A 37 5.63 15.08 -3.91
N TYR A 38 4.74 14.20 -3.47
CA TYR A 38 4.92 13.47 -2.22
C TYR A 38 6.01 12.40 -2.36
N GLU A 39 6.90 12.30 -1.39
CA GLU A 39 7.88 11.22 -1.29
C GLU A 39 7.44 10.25 -0.17
N PRO A 40 6.92 9.06 -0.52
CA PRO A 40 6.43 8.11 0.46
C PRO A 40 7.56 7.45 1.24
N THR A 41 7.33 7.27 2.53
CA THR A 41 8.23 6.59 3.45
C THR A 41 7.76 5.17 3.73
N VAL A 42 8.65 4.35 4.30
CA VAL A 42 8.29 3.02 4.80
C VAL A 42 7.18 3.09 5.84
N GLN A 43 7.15 4.14 6.68
CA GLN A 43 6.11 4.29 7.70
C GLN A 43 4.74 4.57 7.07
N ASP A 44 4.67 5.37 6.00
CA ASP A 44 3.41 5.61 5.29
C ASP A 44 2.81 4.32 4.73
N VAL A 45 3.66 3.44 4.19
CA VAL A 45 3.22 2.13 3.68
C VAL A 45 2.67 1.28 4.82
N ILE A 46 3.33 1.26 5.99
CA ILE A 46 2.89 0.51 7.17
C ILE A 46 1.55 1.04 7.69
N ASP A 47 1.41 2.37 7.77
CA ASP A 47 0.21 3.03 8.29
C ASP A 47 -0.99 2.80 7.35
N LEU A 48 -0.78 2.97 6.04
CA LEU A 48 -1.81 2.70 5.03
C LEU A 48 -2.19 1.22 4.98
N LYS A 49 -1.20 0.30 5.02
CA LYS A 49 -1.47 -1.14 5.10
C LYS A 49 -2.32 -1.47 6.32
N THR A 50 -1.95 -0.96 7.48
CA THR A 50 -2.67 -1.19 8.73
C THR A 50 -4.10 -0.66 8.65
N TYR A 51 -4.27 0.54 8.11
CA TYR A 51 -5.58 1.14 7.88
C TYR A 51 -6.45 0.27 6.97
N VAL A 52 -5.96 -0.09 5.78
CA VAL A 52 -6.71 -0.88 4.80
C VAL A 52 -7.11 -2.24 5.35
N VAL A 53 -6.19 -2.95 6.00
CA VAL A 53 -6.45 -4.26 6.62
C VAL A 53 -7.53 -4.15 7.70
N ASN A 54 -7.46 -3.12 8.56
CA ASN A 54 -8.47 -2.93 9.61
C ASN A 54 -9.83 -2.57 9.03
N ARG A 55 -9.88 -1.67 8.03
CA ARG A 55 -11.12 -1.30 7.34
C ARG A 55 -11.76 -2.49 6.63
N ARG A 56 -10.97 -3.36 6.00
CA ARG A 56 -11.47 -4.58 5.36
C ARG A 56 -12.13 -5.53 6.37
N LYS A 57 -11.49 -5.72 7.54
CA LYS A 57 -12.06 -6.51 8.65
C LYS A 57 -13.35 -5.91 9.18
N GLU A 58 -13.41 -4.59 9.37
CA GLU A 58 -14.63 -3.90 9.83
C GLU A 58 -15.81 -4.06 8.87
N LEU A 59 -15.52 -4.09 7.56
CA LEU A 59 -16.54 -4.21 6.52
C LEU A 59 -16.94 -5.68 6.23
N ASN A 60 -16.34 -6.67 6.89
CA ASN A 60 -16.53 -8.10 6.62
C ASN A 60 -16.30 -8.49 5.15
N ILE A 61 -15.35 -7.83 4.48
CA ILE A 61 -15.01 -8.14 3.09
C ILE A 61 -13.83 -9.12 3.11
N GLY A 62 -14.11 -10.38 2.74
CA GLY A 62 -13.15 -11.49 2.74
C GLY A 62 -12.23 -11.45 1.55
#